data_AF-A0A948QA60-F1
#
_entry.id   AF-A0A948QA60-F1
#
_cell.length_a   1.000
_cell.length_b   1.000
_cell.length_c   1.000
_cell.angle_alpha   90.00
_cell.angle_beta   90.00
_cell.angle_gamma   90.00
#
_symmetry.space_group_name_H-M   'P 1'
#
loop_
_entity.id
_entity.type
_entity.pdbx_description
1 polymer ?
#
loop_
_entity_poly.entity_id
_entity_poly.type
_entity_poly.pdbx_seq_one_letter_code
_entity_poly.pdbx_strand_id
1 'polypeptide(L)'
;NEDKIKASLLSLSDKVSFRLRNEGLKGKTITVKIRLEDFSTFNRSITISFATNYADIIYGHIMKLYNSSKKGNKKIRLLGIKISNSGQFD
;
A
#
# COMPACT_ATOMS: atom_id res chain seq x y z
N ASN A 1 -17.96 -3.65 -2.11
CA ASN A 1 -17.62 -4.94 -2.72
C ASN A 1 -16.12 -5.15 -2.59
N GLU A 2 -15.69 -6.33 -2.13
CA GLU A 2 -14.29 -6.67 -1.85
C GLU A 2 -13.42 -6.65 -3.12
N ASP A 3 -13.98 -7.06 -4.28
CA ASP A 3 -13.24 -7.04 -5.55
C ASP A 3 -12.85 -5.62 -5.98
N LYS A 4 -13.73 -4.64 -5.76
CA LYS A 4 -13.43 -3.22 -6.02
C LYS A 4 -12.28 -2.72 -5.13
N ILE A 5 -12.19 -3.21 -3.90
CA ILE A 5 -11.10 -2.87 -2.98
C ILE A 5 -9.79 -3.48 -3.48
N LYS A 6 -9.80 -4.78 -3.81
CA LYS A 6 -8.63 -5.48 -4.37
C LYS A 6 -8.10 -4.81 -5.64
N ALA A 7 -9.00 -4.47 -6.57
CA ALA A 7 -8.66 -3.76 -7.80
C ALA A 7 -8.09 -2.35 -7.53
N SER A 8 -8.66 -1.62 -6.55
CA SER A 8 -8.15 -0.30 -6.17
C SER A 8 -6.76 -0.39 -5.55
N LEU A 9 -6.51 -1.38 -4.68
CA LEU A 9 -5.20 -1.62 -4.08
C LEU A 9 -4.16 -2.02 -5.13
N LEU A 10 -4.54 -2.85 -6.11
CA LEU A 10 -3.67 -3.20 -7.24
C LEU A 10 -3.27 -1.96 -8.03
N SER A 11 -4.25 -1.15 -8.47
CA SER A 11 -3.99 0.10 -9.20
C SER A 11 -3.13 1.09 -8.41
N LEU A 12 -3.33 1.19 -7.09
CA LEU A 12 -2.50 2.04 -6.23
C LEU A 12 -1.07 1.52 -6.12
N SER A 13 -0.87 0.20 -6.04
CA SER A 13 0.45 -0.43 -6.01
C SER A 13 1.21 -0.14 -7.30
N ASP A 14 0.56 -0.28 -8.46
CA ASP A 14 1.14 0.03 -9.76
C ASP A 14 1.53 1.51 -9.87
N LYS A 15 0.65 2.43 -9.46
CA LYS A 15 0.93 3.87 -9.48
C LYS A 15 2.10 4.28 -8.60
N VAL A 16 2.24 3.65 -7.43
CA VAL A 16 3.35 3.91 -6.52
C VAL A 16 4.65 3.32 -7.07
N SER A 17 4.58 2.08 -7.56
CA SER A 17 5.69 1.39 -8.23
C SER A 17 6.22 2.16 -9.44
N PHE A 18 5.33 2.69 -10.27
CA PHE A 18 5.67 3.53 -11.42
C PHE A 18 6.41 4.80 -11.00
N ARG A 19 5.88 5.55 -10.02
CA ARG A 19 6.53 6.77 -9.52
C ARG A 19 7.91 6.50 -8.95
N LEU A 20 8.04 5.46 -8.13
CA LEU A 20 9.33 5.02 -7.59
C LEU A 20 10.35 4.70 -8.69
N ARG A 21 9.94 3.98 -9.75
CA ARG A 21 10.82 3.73 -10.90
C ARG A 21 11.20 5.00 -11.65
N ASN A 22 10.24 5.89 -11.87
CA ASN A 22 10.45 7.15 -12.59
C ASN A 22 11.42 8.08 -11.85
N GLU A 23 11.47 7.99 -10.53
CA GLU A 23 12.38 8.76 -9.66
C GLU A 23 13.70 8.02 -9.35
N GLY A 24 13.88 6.78 -9.83
CA GLY A 24 15.06 5.97 -9.49
C GLY A 24 15.13 5.58 -8.00
N LEU A 25 13.98 5.43 -7.32
CA LEU A 25 13.87 5.15 -5.88
C LEU A 25 13.28 3.77 -5.55
N LYS A 26 13.92 3.04 -4.63
CA LYS A 26 13.39 1.78 -4.05
C LYS A 26 13.16 2.02 -2.57
N GLY A 27 12.12 1.41 -1.99
CA GLY A 27 11.83 1.57 -0.55
C GLY A 27 11.60 0.25 0.18
N LYS A 28 11.82 0.26 1.50
CA LYS A 28 11.71 -0.92 2.36
C LYS A 28 10.43 -0.97 3.16
N THR A 29 9.80 0.17 3.43
CA THR A 29 8.62 0.25 4.31
C THR A 29 7.38 0.46 3.47
N ILE A 30 6.46 -0.51 3.51
CA ILE A 30 5.20 -0.53 2.78
C ILE A 30 4.08 -0.22 3.77
N THR A 31 3.26 0.80 3.49
CA THR A 31 2.17 1.23 4.36
C THR A 31 0.84 1.27 3.60
N VAL A 32 -0.19 0.66 4.18
CA VAL A 32 -1.59 0.86 3.76
C VAL A 32 -2.26 1.86 4.69
N LYS A 33 -2.94 2.84 4.11
CA LYS A 33 -3.79 3.83 4.77
C LYS A 33 -5.25 3.50 4.45
N ILE A 34 -6.08 3.37 5.47
CA ILE A 34 -7.50 3.07 5.33
C ILE A 34 -8.27 4.13 6.11
N ARG A 35 -9.16 4.85 5.43
CA ARG A 35 -10.13 5.76 6.04
C ARG A 35 -11.53 5.19 5.88
N LEU A 36 -12.26 5.13 6.99
CA LEU A 36 -13.63 4.62 7.04
C LEU A 36 -14.66 5.73 6.80
N GLU A 37 -15.93 5.34 6.69
CA GLU A 37 -17.06 6.25 6.47
C GLU A 37 -17.27 7.26 7.61
N ASP A 38 -16.91 6.89 8.84
CA ASP A 38 -16.90 7.75 10.03
C ASP A 38 -15.65 8.66 10.11
N PHE A 39 -14.89 8.76 9.02
CA PHE A 39 -13.64 9.52 8.89
C PHE A 39 -12.48 9.05 9.78
N SER A 40 -12.66 7.99 10.58
CA SER A 40 -11.55 7.37 11.30
C SER A 40 -10.52 6.83 10.30
N THR A 41 -9.24 7.07 10.59
CA THR A 41 -8.13 6.65 9.72
C THR A 41 -7.19 5.76 10.51
N PHE A 42 -6.81 4.63 9.93
CA PHE A 42 -5.76 3.78 10.47
C PHE A 42 -4.74 3.44 9.39
N ASN A 43 -3.48 3.33 9.82
CA ASN A 43 -2.36 2.96 8.97
C ASN A 43 -1.71 1.71 9.53
N ARG A 44 -1.32 0.81 8.64
CA ARG A 44 -0.56 -0.40 8.98
C ARG A 44 0.60 -0.52 8.01
N SER A 45 1.77 -0.85 8.55
CA SER A 45 3.02 -0.83 7.81
C SER A 45 3.84 -2.08 8.09
N ILE A 46 4.64 -2.47 7.12
CA ILE A 46 5.67 -3.50 7.26
C ILE A 46 6.96 -2.99 6.64
N THR A 47 8.08 -3.22 7.32
CA THR A 47 9.41 -3.03 6.75
C THR A 47 9.95 -4.40 6.35
N ILE A 48 10.32 -4.55 5.08
CA ILE A 48 10.90 -5.77 4.53
C ILE A 48 12.43 -5.68 4.48
N SER A 49 13.11 -6.83 4.37
CA SER A 49 14.58 -6.91 4.43
C SER A 49 15.28 -6.27 3.24
N PHE A 50 14.62 -6.15 2.09
CA PHE A 50 15.17 -5.60 0.86
C PHE A 50 14.35 -4.41 0.35
N ALA A 51 15.00 -3.47 -0.36
CA ALA A 51 14.31 -2.33 -0.96
C ALA A 51 13.64 -2.76 -2.28
N THR A 52 12.40 -2.35 -2.49
CA THR A 52 11.63 -2.70 -3.70
C THR A 52 10.92 -1.49 -4.30
N ASN A 53 10.73 -1.57 -5.61
CA ASN A 53 9.81 -0.75 -6.38
C ASN A 53 8.95 -1.62 -7.31
N TYR A 54 8.91 -2.94 -7.10
CA TYR A 54 8.11 -3.86 -7.90
C TYR A 54 6.67 -3.92 -7.40
N ALA A 55 5.72 -3.78 -8.32
CA ALA A 55 4.31 -3.61 -8.00
C ALA A 55 3.68 -4.85 -7.37
N ASP A 56 4.07 -6.04 -7.84
CA ASP A 56 3.66 -7.34 -7.34
C ASP A 56 4.08 -7.56 -5.88
N ILE A 57 5.32 -7.22 -5.52
CA ILE A 57 5.83 -7.27 -4.14
C ILE A 57 5.05 -6.29 -3.27
N ILE A 58 4.89 -5.05 -3.72
CA ILE A 58 4.14 -4.01 -2.99
C ILE A 58 2.70 -4.48 -2.75
N TYR A 59 2.02 -4.96 -3.80
CA TYR A 59 0.64 -5.45 -3.73
C TYR A 59 0.49 -6.63 -2.77
N GLY A 60 1.39 -7.61 -2.84
CA GLY A 60 1.38 -8.78 -1.95
C GLY A 60 1.44 -8.39 -0.48
N HIS A 61 2.31 -7.44 -0.12
CA HIS A 61 2.39 -6.94 1.26
C HIS A 61 1.20 -6.06 1.64
N ILE A 62 0.68 -5.23 0.74
CA ILE A 62 -0.50 -4.42 0.98
C ILE A 62 -1.74 -5.27 1.24
N MET A 63 -1.91 -6.38 0.51
CA MET A 63 -3.01 -7.32 0.75
C MET A 63 -2.91 -7.99 2.13
N LYS A 64 -1.70 -8.38 2.56
CA LYS A 64 -1.47 -8.92 3.92
C LYS A 64 -1.84 -7.89 4.98
N LEU A 65 -1.38 -6.65 4.83
CA LEU A 65 -1.69 -5.55 5.75
C LEU A 65 -3.19 -5.23 5.75
N TYR A 66 -3.83 -5.16 4.60
CA TYR A 66 -5.26 -4.89 4.48
C TYR A 66 -6.09 -5.97 5.21
N ASN A 67 -5.79 -7.25 4.96
CA ASN A 67 -6.49 -8.37 5.57
C ASN A 67 -6.36 -8.39 7.09
N SER A 68 -5.16 -8.11 7.63
CA SER A 68 -4.94 -8.03 9.09
C SER A 68 -5.56 -6.80 9.75
N SER A 69 -5.98 -5.81 8.94
CA SER A 69 -6.55 -4.55 9.42
C SER A 69 -8.06 -4.46 9.23
N LYS A 70 -8.70 -5.51 8.70
CA LYS A 70 -10.14 -5.56 8.47
C LYS A 70 -10.86 -5.47 9.81
N LYS A 71 -11.46 -4.32 10.10
CA LYS A 71 -12.23 -4.07 11.33
C LYS A 71 -13.73 -4.01 11.01
N GLY A 72 -14.41 -5.14 11.20
CA GLY A 72 -15.87 -5.24 11.10
C GLY A 72 -16.43 -4.86 9.72
N ASN A 73 -17.71 -4.49 9.70
CA ASN A 73 -18.48 -4.23 8.48
C ASN A 73 -18.53 -2.74 8.06
N LYS A 74 -17.61 -1.90 8.57
CA LYS A 74 -17.59 -0.47 8.23
C LYS A 74 -17.18 -0.24 6.78
N LYS A 75 -17.84 0.70 6.09
CA LYS A 75 -17.49 1.03 4.70
C LYS A 75 -16.17 1.81 4.64
N ILE A 76 -15.39 1.53 3.60
CA ILE A 76 -14.14 2.23 3.31
C ILE A 76 -14.44 3.46 2.45
N ARG A 77 -13.97 4.63 2.89
CA ARG A 77 -14.08 5.90 2.19
C ARG A 77 -12.86 6.21 1.33
N LEU A 78 -11.66 5.84 1.80
CA LEU A 78 -10.40 6.09 1.08
C LEU A 78 -9.38 4.99 1.37
N LEU A 79 -8.62 4.65 0.33
CA LEU A 79 -7.45 3.77 0.38
C LEU A 79 -6.22 4.54 -0.11
N GLY A 80 -5.09 4.35 0.56
CA GLY A 80 -3.82 4.90 0.14
C GLY A 80 -2.68 3.91 0.37
N ILE A 81 -1.68 3.98 -0.50
CA ILE A 81 -0.43 3.23 -0.37
C ILE A 81 0.71 4.24 -0.28
N LYS A 82 1.61 4.01 0.66
CA LYS A 82 2.84 4.79 0.84
C LYS A 82 4.03 3.85 0.91
N ILE A 83 5.10 4.23 0.23
CA ILE A 83 6.43 3.63 0.39
C ILE A 83 7.32 4.64 1.09
N SER A 84 8.12 4.19 2.04
CA SER A 84 9.12 5.00 2.74
C SER A 84 10.37 4.18 3.01
N ASN A 85 11.35 4.79 3.69
CA ASN A 85 12.70 4.26 3.82
C ASN A 85 13.25 3.93 2.43
N SER A 86 13.21 4.95 1.57
CA SER A 86 13.60 4.87 0.17
C SER A 86 14.97 5.47 -0.05
N GLY A 87 15.75 4.82 -0.91
CA GLY A 87 17.04 5.29 -1.38
C GLY A 87 17.09 5.24 -2.91
N GLN A 88 17.98 6.05 -3.47
CA GLN A 88 18.31 6.00 -4.88
C GLN A 88 18.98 4.65 -5.17
N PHE A 89 18.65 4.06 -6.31
CA PHE A 89 19.36 2.88 -6.80
C PHE A 89 20.02 3.26 -8.12
N ASP A 90 21.33 3.00 -8.20
CA ASP A 90 22.13 3.16 -9.41
C ASP A 90 21.70 2.16 -10.51
#